data_AF-A0A352KLS5-F1
#
_entry.id   AF-A0A352KLS5-F1
#
_cell.length_a   1.000
_cell.length_b   1.000
_cell.length_c   1.000
_cell.angle_alpha   90.00
_cell.angle_beta   90.00
_cell.angle_gamma   90.00
#
_symmetry.space_group_name_H-M   'P 1'
#
loop_
_entity.id
_entity.type
_entity.pdbx_description
1 polymer ?
#
loop_
_entity_poly.entity_id
_entity_poly.type
_entity_poly.pdbx_seq_one_letter_code
_entity_poly.pdbx_strand_id
1 'polypeptide(L)'
;MAQAKAKKQIAPEDKLGSVLQRGLREGAMILVAFFGIFMAVAQFSYHPQDPGWSYTQSYQEIANAAGIVGAWYADVSLSLFGYFAYLFPMAIVYLGWSILFQRAADEPLTPLHVALKTVGFILTLSGVTALLMLHVVPAAGSVPLGSGGVIGSILGENIANILNLSGATLLFLASLLVGITLLTNLSWLWLAQMLGALLLTAIDRFSAFMLAQYHQLKENREIARLAQNETIYLEPEVVTKAKPKSKKAEKKNPKSRQKSKPRVEPTWDGKASQVAISEPKQIPLLSLKQQAGLPSLDLLEPPEPSQEIRSDKALEELSRVIESKLLDFGVEVDVVAAHPGPVITQLELQPLPGVKASRITNLAQDLARSISARSVRVVEVIPGKSVVGLEVPNDNRAVVRLSEVLSSEQFDHTTSPLALGLGKDIRGQPVVADLARMPHLLVAGTTGSGKSVALNAMILSILYKALPEDARLILID
;
A
#
# COMPACT_ATOMS: atom_id res chain seq x y z
N MET A 1 3.00 33.94 -38.90
CA MET A 1 4.42 33.80 -38.50
C MET A 1 4.54 32.54 -37.67
N ALA A 2 5.16 31.50 -38.25
CA ALA A 2 5.29 30.18 -37.65
C ALA A 2 6.45 30.16 -36.64
N GLN A 3 6.19 29.75 -35.40
CA GLN A 3 7.24 29.44 -34.43
C GLN A 3 7.55 27.94 -34.50
N ALA A 4 8.70 27.62 -35.09
CA ALA A 4 9.26 26.28 -35.13
C ALA A 4 9.72 25.86 -33.73
N LYS A 5 9.12 24.80 -33.18
CA LYS A 5 9.64 24.08 -32.01
C LYS A 5 10.93 23.36 -32.42
N ALA A 6 12.06 23.87 -31.95
CA ALA A 6 13.35 23.21 -32.07
C ALA A 6 13.34 21.88 -31.29
N LYS A 7 13.38 20.77 -32.03
CA LYS A 7 13.59 19.42 -31.51
C LYS A 7 15.05 19.31 -31.09
N LYS A 8 15.32 19.39 -29.78
CA LYS A 8 16.67 19.27 -29.21
C LYS A 8 17.21 17.87 -29.54
N GLN A 9 18.04 17.77 -30.57
CA GLN A 9 18.81 16.56 -30.90
C GLN A 9 19.83 16.35 -29.77
N ILE A 10 19.69 15.25 -29.03
CA ILE A 10 20.67 14.82 -28.03
C ILE A 10 21.93 14.41 -28.81
N ALA A 11 23.04 15.10 -28.56
CA ALA A 11 24.31 14.82 -29.19
C ALA A 11 24.78 13.38 -28.88
N PRO A 12 25.51 12.71 -29.80
CA PRO A 12 25.99 11.34 -29.60
C PRO A 12 26.94 11.18 -28.39
N GLU A 13 27.54 12.26 -27.89
CA GLU A 13 28.43 12.24 -26.71
C GLU A 13 27.70 11.93 -25.39
N ASP A 14 26.43 12.33 -25.23
CA ASP A 14 25.64 12.06 -24.01
C ASP A 14 25.27 10.57 -23.86
N LYS A 15 25.17 9.85 -24.98
CA LYS A 15 24.89 8.40 -24.97
C LYS A 15 26.10 7.59 -24.53
N LEU A 16 27.32 8.01 -24.88
CA LEU A 16 28.54 7.32 -24.46
C LEU A 16 28.78 7.49 -22.95
N GLY A 17 28.54 8.70 -22.42
CA GLY A 17 28.66 8.99 -20.98
C GLY A 17 27.69 8.17 -20.12
N SER A 18 26.43 8.02 -20.55
CA SER A 18 25.43 7.23 -19.83
C SER A 18 25.68 5.72 -19.87
N VAL A 19 26.18 5.19 -20.99
CA VAL A 19 26.60 3.77 -21.09
C VAL A 19 27.83 3.51 -20.23
N LEU A 20 28.82 4.42 -20.23
CA LEU A 20 30.03 4.30 -19.41
C LEU A 20 29.70 4.39 -17.91
N GLN A 21 28.86 5.34 -17.50
CA GLN A 21 28.41 5.45 -16.11
C GLN A 21 27.65 4.20 -15.64
N ARG A 22 26.80 3.64 -16.51
CA ARG A 22 26.09 2.39 -16.21
C ARG A 22 27.07 1.22 -16.07
N GLY A 23 28.01 1.07 -17.00
CA GLY A 23 29.04 0.03 -16.95
C GLY A 23 29.95 0.15 -15.72
N LEU A 24 30.36 1.36 -15.35
CA LEU A 24 31.13 1.61 -14.13
C LEU A 24 30.33 1.26 -12.86
N ARG A 25 29.03 1.58 -12.82
CA ARG A 25 28.17 1.25 -11.69
C ARG A 25 27.96 -0.26 -11.56
N GLU A 26 27.66 -0.94 -12.67
CA GLU A 26 27.49 -2.39 -12.70
C GLU A 26 28.80 -3.10 -12.32
N GLY A 27 29.95 -2.62 -12.81
CA GLY A 27 31.27 -3.10 -12.40
C GLY A 27 31.56 -2.87 -10.92
N ALA A 28 31.25 -1.68 -10.38
CA ALA A 28 31.40 -1.38 -8.97
C ALA A 28 30.52 -2.28 -8.08
N MET A 29 29.29 -2.57 -8.52
CA MET A 29 28.39 -3.51 -7.82
C MET A 29 28.98 -4.92 -7.74
N ILE A 30 29.51 -5.43 -8.86
CA ILE A 30 30.14 -6.75 -8.90
C ILE A 30 31.34 -6.80 -7.96
N LEU A 31 32.16 -5.75 -7.93
CA LEU A 31 33.31 -5.66 -7.02
C LEU A 31 32.89 -5.60 -5.54
N VAL A 32 31.88 -4.81 -5.19
CA VAL A 32 31.34 -4.74 -3.82
C VAL A 32 30.78 -6.10 -3.40
N ALA A 33 29.99 -6.74 -4.26
CA ALA A 33 29.42 -8.06 -3.99
C ALA A 33 30.53 -9.11 -3.83
N PHE A 34 31.54 -9.10 -4.70
CA PHE A 34 32.71 -9.95 -4.59
C PHE A 34 33.44 -9.76 -3.26
N PHE A 35 33.71 -8.52 -2.85
CA PHE A 35 34.39 -8.23 -1.59
C PHE A 35 33.56 -8.68 -0.37
N GLY A 36 32.25 -8.44 -0.39
CA GLY A 36 31.33 -8.93 0.64
C GLY A 36 31.33 -10.46 0.75
N ILE A 37 31.23 -11.16 -0.38
CA ILE A 37 31.28 -12.63 -0.40
C ILE A 37 32.65 -13.14 0.08
N PHE A 38 33.75 -12.52 -0.36
CA PHE A 38 35.10 -12.86 0.08
C PHE A 38 35.25 -12.73 1.60
N MET A 39 34.79 -11.62 2.18
CA MET A 39 34.82 -11.41 3.64
C MET A 39 33.95 -12.43 4.39
N ALA A 40 32.76 -12.74 3.88
CA ALA A 40 31.89 -13.73 4.47
C ALA A 40 32.54 -15.12 4.45
N VAL A 41 33.07 -15.55 3.30
CA VAL A 41 33.80 -16.82 3.18
C VAL A 41 34.95 -16.85 4.17
N ALA A 42 35.77 -15.81 4.22
CA ALA A 42 36.89 -15.70 5.14
C ALA A 42 36.47 -15.87 6.61
N GLN A 43 35.39 -15.22 7.05
CA GLN A 43 34.89 -15.29 8.43
C GLN A 43 34.25 -16.63 8.78
N PHE A 44 33.43 -17.20 7.88
CA PHE A 44 32.77 -18.48 8.11
C PHE A 44 33.73 -19.67 8.01
N SER A 45 34.80 -19.55 7.23
CA SER A 45 35.89 -20.54 7.19
C SER A 45 37.03 -20.21 8.14
N TYR A 46 36.77 -19.43 9.20
CA TYR A 46 37.79 -19.14 10.21
C TYR A 46 38.24 -20.43 10.90
N HIS A 47 39.56 -20.59 11.04
CA HIS A 47 40.14 -21.69 11.78
C HIS A 47 41.26 -21.16 12.69
N PRO A 48 41.28 -21.50 14.01
CA PRO A 48 42.30 -20.99 14.94
C PRO A 48 43.75 -21.38 14.63
N GLN A 49 43.96 -22.38 13.78
CA GLN A 49 45.31 -22.80 13.37
C GLN A 49 45.82 -22.07 12.12
N ASP A 50 44.99 -21.26 11.49
CA ASP A 50 45.38 -20.48 10.33
C ASP A 50 46.29 -19.30 10.71
N PRO A 51 47.12 -18.80 9.77
CA PRO A 51 47.99 -17.66 10.04
C PRO A 51 47.17 -16.40 10.31
N GLY A 52 47.48 -15.73 11.41
CA GLY A 52 46.78 -14.52 11.81
C GLY A 52 47.56 -13.68 12.81
N TRP A 53 46.96 -12.57 13.22
CA TRP A 53 47.51 -11.68 14.24
C TRP A 53 47.60 -12.37 15.61
N SER A 54 46.65 -13.27 15.89
CA SER A 54 46.48 -13.90 17.20
C SER A 54 47.31 -15.19 17.37
N TYR A 55 47.76 -15.81 16.27
CA TYR A 55 48.47 -17.10 16.28
C TYR A 55 49.68 -17.10 15.34
N THR A 56 50.84 -17.43 15.90
CA THR A 56 52.09 -17.59 15.14
C THR A 56 52.46 -19.08 15.12
N GLN A 57 51.81 -19.89 14.28
CA GLN A 57 52.20 -21.30 14.06
C GLN A 57 52.81 -21.53 12.67
N SER A 58 53.66 -22.56 12.57
CA SER A 58 54.35 -22.94 11.34
C SER A 58 53.42 -23.73 10.42
N TYR A 59 53.38 -23.30 9.15
CA TYR A 59 52.46 -23.74 8.10
C TYR A 59 52.60 -25.22 7.72
N GLN A 60 51.48 -25.93 7.58
CA GLN A 60 51.40 -27.11 6.69
C GLN A 60 50.28 -26.96 5.67
N GLU A 61 49.07 -26.54 6.06
CA GLU A 61 47.95 -26.23 5.14
C GLU A 61 47.08 -25.10 5.72
N ILE A 62 46.50 -24.26 4.86
CA ILE A 62 45.57 -23.17 5.26
C ILE A 62 44.15 -23.70 5.13
N ALA A 63 43.42 -23.73 6.24
CA ALA A 63 42.03 -24.20 6.27
C ALA A 63 41.05 -23.13 5.74
N ASN A 64 41.39 -21.84 5.86
CA ASN A 64 40.57 -20.76 5.37
C ASN A 64 40.34 -20.84 3.84
N ALA A 65 39.08 -20.90 3.43
CA ALA A 65 38.69 -21.02 2.02
C ALA A 65 39.02 -19.77 1.19
N ALA A 66 39.22 -18.61 1.84
CA ALA A 66 39.66 -17.37 1.22
C ALA A 66 41.20 -17.19 1.24
N GLY A 67 41.94 -18.24 1.60
CA GLY A 67 43.41 -18.27 1.60
C GLY A 67 44.03 -17.40 2.69
N ILE A 68 45.33 -17.06 2.54
CA ILE A 68 46.12 -16.32 3.54
C ILE A 68 45.47 -14.97 3.88
N VAL A 69 45.02 -14.24 2.86
CA VAL A 69 44.40 -12.92 3.05
C VAL A 69 43.10 -13.03 3.82
N GLY A 70 42.29 -14.05 3.51
CA GLY A 70 41.06 -14.37 4.23
C GLY A 70 41.32 -14.73 5.69
N ALA A 71 42.30 -15.60 5.95
CA ALA A 71 42.70 -15.99 7.31
C ALA A 71 43.09 -14.78 8.17
N TRP A 72 43.94 -13.89 7.65
CA TRP A 72 44.33 -12.66 8.34
C TRP A 72 43.14 -11.72 8.60
N TYR A 73 42.28 -11.53 7.60
CA TYR A 73 41.09 -10.70 7.75
C TYR A 73 40.13 -11.26 8.80
N ALA A 74 39.85 -12.56 8.75
CA ALA A 74 38.98 -13.25 9.69
C ALA A 74 39.53 -13.16 11.12
N ASP A 75 40.82 -13.45 11.31
CA ASP A 75 41.47 -13.38 12.62
C ASP A 75 41.42 -11.97 13.20
N VAL A 76 41.82 -10.94 12.43
CA VAL A 76 41.82 -9.55 12.91
C VAL A 76 40.40 -9.07 13.22
N SER A 77 39.44 -9.34 12.33
CA SER A 77 38.07 -8.86 12.51
C SER A 77 37.37 -9.55 13.68
N LEU A 78 37.50 -10.87 13.81
CA LEU A 78 36.91 -11.63 14.93
C LEU A 78 37.62 -11.33 16.25
N SER A 79 38.94 -11.06 16.25
CA SER A 79 39.67 -10.63 17.44
C SER A 79 39.19 -9.27 17.95
N LEU A 80 39.02 -8.28 17.06
CA LEU A 80 38.62 -6.92 17.45
C LEU A 80 37.14 -6.83 17.86
N PHE A 81 36.25 -7.47 17.10
CA PHE A 81 34.80 -7.26 17.19
C PHE A 81 34.01 -8.49 17.64
N GLY A 82 34.64 -9.66 17.77
CA GLY A 82 33.95 -10.90 18.09
C GLY A 82 32.86 -11.24 17.08
N TYR A 83 31.71 -11.71 17.55
CA TYR A 83 30.59 -12.08 16.67
C TYR A 83 29.99 -10.89 15.92
N PHE A 84 30.24 -9.64 16.34
CA PHE A 84 29.80 -8.47 15.58
C PHE A 84 30.46 -8.39 14.19
N ALA A 85 31.66 -8.95 14.03
CA ALA A 85 32.40 -8.93 12.76
C ALA A 85 31.61 -9.56 11.60
N TYR A 86 30.76 -10.56 11.87
CA TYR A 86 29.93 -11.23 10.86
C TYR A 86 28.89 -10.29 10.20
N LEU A 87 28.65 -9.11 10.75
CA LEU A 87 27.80 -8.09 10.12
C LEU A 87 28.53 -7.28 9.02
N PHE A 88 29.86 -7.25 9.01
CA PHE A 88 30.64 -6.43 8.06
C PHE A 88 30.43 -6.81 6.59
N PRO A 89 30.40 -8.09 6.20
CA PRO A 89 30.09 -8.48 4.82
C PRO A 89 28.75 -7.91 4.35
N MET A 90 27.71 -8.04 5.18
CA MET A 90 26.38 -7.52 4.85
C MET A 90 26.36 -5.99 4.80
N ALA A 91 27.05 -5.33 5.74
CA ALA A 91 27.13 -3.88 5.80
C ALA A 91 27.77 -3.28 4.55
N ILE A 92 28.87 -3.86 4.04
CA ILE A 92 29.54 -3.38 2.83
C ILE A 92 28.67 -3.58 1.59
N VAL A 93 28.02 -4.74 1.46
CA VAL A 93 27.09 -5.00 0.34
C VAL A 93 25.92 -4.02 0.38
N TYR A 94 25.35 -3.77 1.56
CA TYR A 94 24.26 -2.81 1.74
C TYR A 94 24.69 -1.36 1.45
N LEU A 95 25.86 -0.94 1.96
CA LEU A 95 26.39 0.40 1.71
C LEU A 95 26.72 0.61 0.23
N GLY A 96 27.35 -0.36 -0.42
CA GLY A 96 27.61 -0.26 -1.87
C GLY A 96 26.31 -0.27 -2.68
N TRP A 97 25.33 -1.10 -2.32
CA TRP A 97 24.01 -1.08 -2.94
C TRP A 97 23.32 0.29 -2.77
N SER A 98 23.30 0.84 -1.56
CA SER A 98 22.64 2.12 -1.29
C SER A 98 23.32 3.29 -2.02
N ILE A 99 24.65 3.35 -2.06
CA ILE A 99 25.39 4.39 -2.80
C ILE A 99 25.13 4.29 -4.31
N LEU A 100 25.06 3.08 -4.87
CA LEU A 100 24.97 2.86 -6.31
C LEU A 100 23.52 2.94 -6.82
N PHE A 101 22.50 2.56 -6.02
CA PHE A 101 21.09 2.53 -6.43
C PHE A 101 20.20 3.60 -5.80
N GLN A 102 20.53 4.17 -4.63
CA GLN A 102 19.62 5.08 -3.89
C GLN A 102 19.90 6.59 -4.07
N ARG A 103 20.56 7.03 -5.16
CA ARG A 103 20.59 8.46 -5.56
C ARG A 103 19.25 8.99 -6.10
N ALA A 104 18.13 8.46 -5.62
CA ALA A 104 16.77 8.93 -5.96
C ALA A 104 16.07 9.66 -4.80
N ALA A 105 16.71 9.78 -3.63
CA ALA A 105 16.24 10.61 -2.53
C ALA A 105 17.33 11.64 -2.19
N ASP A 106 17.22 12.81 -2.80
CA ASP A 106 18.06 13.99 -2.52
C ASP A 106 17.79 14.51 -1.09
N GLU A 107 18.34 13.85 -0.07
CA GLU A 107 18.74 14.58 1.13
C GLU A 107 20.22 14.97 1.00
N PRO A 108 20.55 16.27 1.03
CA PRO A 108 21.95 16.68 1.05
C PRO A 108 22.60 16.08 2.29
N LEU A 109 23.73 15.37 2.10
CA LEU A 109 24.56 14.85 3.19
C LEU A 109 25.13 16.04 3.97
N THR A 110 24.36 16.59 4.91
CA THR A 110 24.88 17.63 5.78
C THR A 110 25.92 17.01 6.72
N PRO A 111 26.99 17.73 7.09
CA PRO A 111 27.99 17.23 8.02
C PRO A 111 27.39 16.74 9.34
N LEU A 112 26.28 17.36 9.77
CA LEU A 112 25.54 16.95 10.96
C LEU A 112 24.88 15.57 10.80
N HIS A 113 24.23 15.28 9.68
CA HIS A 113 23.63 13.95 9.44
C HIS A 113 24.68 12.85 9.42
N VAL A 114 25.83 13.11 8.78
CA VAL A 114 26.96 12.17 8.79
C VAL A 114 27.45 11.96 10.21
N ALA A 115 27.66 13.04 10.98
CA ALA A 115 28.10 12.98 12.37
C ALA A 115 27.13 12.19 13.27
N LEU A 116 25.82 12.41 13.14
CA LEU A 116 24.81 11.67 13.90
C LEU A 116 24.84 10.17 13.56
N LYS A 117 25.01 9.80 12.29
CA LYS A 117 25.15 8.40 11.89
C LYS A 117 26.44 7.76 12.38
N THR A 118 27.57 8.48 12.41
CA THR A 118 28.82 7.97 12.99
C THR A 118 28.68 7.78 14.50
N VAL A 119 28.06 8.72 15.22
CA VAL A 119 27.76 8.55 16.65
C VAL A 119 26.85 7.34 16.87
N GLY A 120 25.80 7.20 16.06
CA GLY A 120 24.90 6.03 16.09
C GLY A 120 25.63 4.72 15.86
N PHE A 121 26.57 4.69 14.90
CA PHE A 121 27.40 3.52 14.62
C PHE A 121 28.30 3.16 15.81
N ILE A 122 28.97 4.14 16.42
CA ILE A 122 29.84 3.91 17.58
C ILE A 122 29.05 3.37 18.78
N LEU A 123 27.86 3.93 19.06
CA LEU A 123 26.99 3.46 20.13
C LEU A 123 26.43 2.06 19.87
N THR A 124 26.10 1.74 18.61
CA THR A 124 25.66 0.40 18.22
C THR A 124 26.80 -0.60 18.37
N LEU A 125 27.98 -0.25 17.87
CA LEU A 125 29.19 -1.06 17.96
C LEU A 125 29.51 -1.38 19.42
N SER A 126 29.64 -0.35 20.27
CA SER A 126 29.95 -0.53 21.68
C SER A 126 28.87 -1.32 22.42
N GLY A 127 27.59 -1.04 22.14
CA GLY A 127 26.45 -1.74 22.71
C GLY A 127 26.45 -3.24 22.37
N VAL A 128 26.56 -3.60 21.09
CA VAL A 128 26.53 -5.01 20.68
C VAL A 128 27.77 -5.75 21.17
N THR A 129 28.98 -5.22 20.97
CA THR A 129 30.20 -5.92 21.37
C THR A 129 30.26 -6.14 22.89
N ALA A 130 29.86 -5.15 23.69
CA ALA A 130 29.85 -5.30 25.15
C ALA A 130 28.75 -6.25 25.63
N LEU A 131 27.54 -6.21 25.06
CA LEU A 131 26.46 -7.14 25.43
C LEU A 131 26.81 -8.59 25.07
N LEU A 132 27.41 -8.82 23.89
CA LEU A 132 27.93 -10.12 23.49
C LEU A 132 28.95 -10.63 24.51
N MET A 133 29.91 -9.81 24.90
CA MET A 133 30.91 -10.19 25.90
C MET A 133 30.28 -10.59 27.24
N LEU A 134 29.30 -9.82 27.72
CA LEU A 134 28.71 -10.02 29.05
C LEU A 134 27.74 -11.21 29.12
N HIS A 135 27.08 -11.58 28.02
CA HIS A 135 25.98 -12.56 28.06
C HIS A 135 26.16 -13.77 27.14
N VAL A 136 27.09 -13.72 26.18
CA VAL A 136 27.28 -14.81 25.21
C VAL A 136 28.58 -15.51 25.48
N VAL A 137 28.50 -16.77 25.92
CA VAL A 137 29.66 -17.65 26.01
C VAL A 137 30.05 -18.12 24.61
N PRO A 138 31.30 -17.89 24.14
CA PRO A 138 31.72 -18.33 22.83
C PRO A 138 31.79 -19.85 22.73
N ALA A 139 31.48 -20.39 21.55
CA ALA A 139 31.74 -21.80 21.26
C ALA A 139 33.26 -22.01 21.14
N ALA A 140 33.75 -23.18 21.55
CA ALA A 140 35.18 -23.46 21.50
C ALA A 140 35.71 -23.34 20.05
N GLY A 141 36.70 -22.46 19.85
CA GLY A 141 37.33 -22.23 18.55
C GLY A 141 36.54 -21.38 17.56
N SER A 142 35.39 -20.80 17.93
CA SER A 142 34.60 -19.94 17.01
C SER A 142 35.12 -18.50 16.91
N VAL A 143 35.72 -17.99 17.98
CA VAL A 143 36.28 -16.63 18.07
C VAL A 143 37.59 -16.65 18.88
N PRO A 144 38.58 -15.82 18.55
CA PRO A 144 39.91 -15.85 19.19
C PRO A 144 39.92 -15.41 20.66
N LEU A 145 39.29 -14.26 20.95
CA LEU A 145 39.43 -13.55 22.24
C LEU A 145 38.14 -13.49 23.06
N GLY A 146 37.00 -13.84 22.48
CA GLY A 146 35.69 -13.76 23.14
C GLY A 146 34.59 -13.31 22.19
N SER A 147 33.34 -13.49 22.62
CA SER A 147 32.14 -13.18 21.85
C SER A 147 32.01 -11.70 21.46
N GLY A 148 32.55 -10.78 22.27
CA GLY A 148 32.59 -9.34 22.01
C GLY A 148 33.91 -8.81 21.43
N GLY A 149 34.92 -9.65 21.26
CA GLY A 149 36.27 -9.23 20.88
C GLY A 149 36.92 -8.28 21.88
N VAL A 150 38.04 -7.66 21.48
CA VAL A 150 38.80 -6.70 22.31
C VAL A 150 37.96 -5.49 22.72
N ILE A 151 37.12 -4.98 21.83
CA ILE A 151 36.29 -3.80 22.16
C ILE A 151 35.26 -4.16 23.22
N GLY A 152 34.60 -5.32 23.07
CA GLY A 152 33.62 -5.82 24.03
C GLY A 152 34.22 -6.17 25.38
N SER A 153 35.41 -6.77 25.43
CA SER A 153 36.09 -7.06 26.70
C SER A 153 36.50 -5.80 27.44
N ILE A 154 37.12 -4.83 26.74
CA ILE A 154 37.53 -3.57 27.35
C ILE A 154 36.30 -2.78 27.83
N LEU A 155 35.25 -2.62 27.03
CA LEU A 155 34.10 -1.81 27.45
C LEU A 155 33.20 -2.57 28.43
N GLY A 156 32.84 -3.80 28.10
CA GLY A 156 31.89 -4.62 28.85
C GLY A 156 32.37 -4.91 30.27
N GLU A 157 33.57 -5.46 30.42
CA GLU A 157 34.09 -5.88 31.72
C GLU A 157 34.38 -4.68 32.63
N ASN A 158 35.00 -3.61 32.09
CA ASN A 158 35.30 -2.42 32.90
C ASN A 158 34.02 -1.72 33.39
N ILE A 159 33.00 -1.57 32.53
CA ILE A 159 31.74 -0.97 32.96
C ILE A 159 30.96 -1.89 33.90
N ALA A 160 30.99 -3.22 33.71
CA ALA A 160 30.39 -4.17 34.65
C ALA A 160 31.05 -4.14 36.02
N ASN A 161 32.36 -3.87 36.10
CA ASN A 161 33.05 -3.68 37.37
C ASN A 161 32.64 -2.38 38.08
N ILE A 162 32.29 -1.32 37.33
CA ILE A 162 31.87 -0.02 37.89
C ILE A 162 30.38 -0.03 38.29
N LEU A 163 29.51 -0.50 37.40
CA LEU A 163 28.05 -0.39 37.52
C LEU A 163 27.36 -1.67 37.97
N ASN A 164 28.10 -2.76 38.22
CA ASN A 164 27.63 -4.15 38.29
C ASN A 164 27.10 -4.67 36.94
N LEU A 165 26.92 -6.00 36.82
CA LEU A 165 26.49 -6.66 35.59
C LEU A 165 25.15 -6.11 35.08
N SER A 166 24.15 -5.97 35.95
CA SER A 166 22.82 -5.50 35.59
C SER A 166 22.84 -4.04 35.11
N GLY A 167 23.60 -3.17 35.78
CA GLY A 167 23.76 -1.77 35.41
C GLY A 167 24.46 -1.59 34.07
N ALA A 168 25.55 -2.34 33.84
CA ALA A 168 26.25 -2.35 32.56
C ALA A 168 25.35 -2.84 31.41
N THR A 169 24.56 -3.89 31.66
CA THR A 169 23.62 -4.44 30.67
C THR A 169 22.60 -3.40 30.25
N LEU A 170 21.98 -2.69 31.20
CA LEU A 170 21.02 -1.63 30.91
C LEU A 170 21.65 -0.47 30.14
N LEU A 171 22.87 -0.07 30.51
CA LEU A 171 23.59 1.00 29.83
C LEU A 171 23.90 0.64 28.36
N PHE A 172 24.42 -0.55 28.11
CA PHE A 172 24.75 -1.00 26.75
C PHE A 172 23.50 -1.30 25.93
N LEU A 173 22.41 -1.77 26.54
CA LEU A 173 21.12 -1.90 25.87
C LEU A 173 20.56 -0.54 25.47
N ALA A 174 20.59 0.45 26.36
CA ALA A 174 20.17 1.81 26.04
C ALA A 174 21.03 2.43 24.93
N SER A 175 22.36 2.26 25.02
CA SER A 175 23.31 2.72 23.99
C SER A 175 23.05 2.06 22.65
N LEU A 176 22.75 0.76 22.64
CA LEU A 176 22.38 0.02 21.44
C LEU A 176 21.09 0.56 20.80
N LEU A 177 20.05 0.75 21.60
CA LEU A 177 18.75 1.26 21.11
C LEU A 177 18.90 2.67 20.54
N VAL A 178 19.59 3.57 21.24
CA VAL A 178 19.89 4.92 20.75
C VAL A 178 20.75 4.87 19.49
N GLY A 179 21.78 4.00 19.48
CA GLY A 179 22.68 3.82 18.34
C GLY A 179 21.94 3.40 17.07
N ILE A 180 21.08 2.36 17.17
CA ILE A 180 20.27 1.89 16.05
C ILE A 180 19.31 3.00 15.58
N THR A 181 18.71 3.74 16.51
CA THR A 181 17.80 4.85 16.18
C THR A 181 18.50 5.92 15.35
N LEU A 182 19.68 6.37 15.77
CA LEU A 182 20.47 7.38 15.05
C LEU A 182 21.01 6.87 13.70
N LEU A 183 21.32 5.57 13.61
CA LEU A 183 21.89 4.98 12.39
C LEU A 183 20.83 4.74 11.31
N THR A 184 19.63 4.34 11.71
CA THR A 184 18.55 3.90 10.80
C THR A 184 17.39 4.89 10.66
N ASN A 185 17.33 5.93 11.52
CA ASN A 185 16.16 6.79 11.67
C ASN A 185 14.85 6.00 11.94
N LEU A 186 14.96 4.85 12.60
CA LEU A 186 13.83 3.97 12.88
C LEU A 186 12.90 4.57 13.92
N SER A 187 11.60 4.60 13.62
CA SER A 187 10.56 4.89 14.61
C SER A 187 10.20 3.63 15.39
N TRP A 188 10.47 3.62 16.70
CA TRP A 188 10.07 2.54 17.60
C TRP A 188 8.56 2.31 17.63
N LEU A 189 7.77 3.37 17.45
CA LEU A 189 6.32 3.27 17.37
C LEU A 189 5.88 2.49 16.13
N TRP A 190 6.50 2.78 14.98
CA TRP A 190 6.25 2.04 13.75
C TRP A 190 6.63 0.56 13.90
N LEU A 191 7.80 0.28 14.48
CA LEU A 191 8.25 -1.10 14.70
C LEU A 191 7.29 -1.87 15.63
N ALA A 192 6.85 -1.23 16.72
CA ALA A 192 5.89 -1.81 17.66
C ALA A 192 4.54 -2.10 16.99
N GLN A 193 4.02 -1.17 16.17
CA GLN A 193 2.78 -1.36 15.42
C GLN A 193 2.90 -2.47 14.39
N MET A 194 4.02 -2.53 13.64
CA MET A 194 4.29 -3.59 12.67
C MET A 194 4.32 -4.97 13.32
N LEU A 195 5.08 -5.11 14.42
CA LEU A 195 5.17 -6.36 15.17
C LEU A 195 3.82 -6.75 15.78
N GLY A 196 3.07 -5.78 16.31
CA GLY A 196 1.72 -5.99 16.85
C GLY A 196 0.76 -6.49 15.78
N ALA A 197 0.74 -5.88 14.59
CA ALA A 197 -0.09 -6.31 13.47
C ALA A 197 0.31 -7.72 12.98
N LEU A 198 1.60 -8.02 12.90
CA LEU A 198 2.10 -9.34 12.52
C LEU A 198 1.69 -10.41 13.54
N LEU A 199 1.80 -10.11 14.83
CA LEU A 199 1.36 -11.00 15.90
C LEU A 199 -0.15 -11.25 15.84
N LEU A 200 -0.97 -10.19 15.70
CA LEU A 200 -2.43 -10.31 15.61
C LEU A 200 -2.84 -11.12 14.38
N THR A 201 -2.26 -10.85 13.21
CA THR A 201 -2.54 -11.63 11.99
C THR A 201 -2.08 -13.09 12.11
N ALA A 202 -1.00 -13.37 12.82
CA ALA A 202 -0.57 -14.74 13.11
C ALA A 202 -1.57 -15.45 14.05
N ILE A 203 -2.06 -14.77 15.08
CA ILE A 203 -3.09 -15.28 15.99
C ILE A 203 -4.40 -15.54 15.23
N ASP A 204 -4.84 -14.63 14.38
CA ASP A 204 -6.06 -14.78 13.58
C ASP A 204 -5.95 -15.97 12.61
N ARG A 205 -4.80 -16.12 11.93
CA ARG A 205 -4.55 -17.27 11.05
C ARG A 205 -4.49 -18.58 11.82
N PHE A 206 -3.85 -18.59 12.98
CA PHE A 206 -3.76 -19.78 13.81
C PHE A 206 -5.12 -20.18 14.38
N SER A 207 -5.90 -19.24 14.88
CA SER A 207 -7.25 -19.49 15.38
C SER A 207 -8.19 -19.97 14.26
N ALA A 208 -8.13 -19.37 13.07
CA ALA A 208 -8.87 -19.83 11.90
C ALA A 208 -8.46 -21.26 11.47
N PHE A 209 -7.16 -21.58 11.49
CA PHE A 209 -6.66 -22.93 11.22
C PHE A 209 -7.19 -23.95 12.25
N MET A 210 -7.13 -23.63 13.53
CA MET A 210 -7.65 -24.49 14.59
C MET A 210 -9.16 -24.69 14.49
N LEU A 211 -9.92 -23.65 14.13
CA LEU A 211 -11.36 -23.74 13.91
C LEU A 211 -11.68 -24.65 12.70
N ALA A 212 -10.94 -24.53 11.61
CA ALA A 212 -11.09 -25.37 10.43
C ALA A 212 -10.79 -26.85 10.74
N GLN A 213 -9.75 -27.13 11.53
CA GLN A 213 -9.42 -28.47 12.00
C GLN A 213 -10.53 -29.05 12.89
N TYR A 214 -11.10 -28.24 13.78
CA TYR A 214 -12.23 -28.65 14.61
C TYR A 214 -13.46 -29.02 13.76
N HIS A 215 -13.79 -28.22 12.74
CA HIS A 215 -14.91 -28.49 11.85
C HIS A 215 -14.71 -29.77 11.02
N GLN A 216 -13.50 -30.02 10.47
CA GLN A 216 -13.19 -31.25 9.74
C GLN A 216 -13.35 -32.50 10.61
N LEU A 217 -12.90 -32.46 11.87
CA LEU A 217 -13.05 -33.59 12.80
C LEU A 217 -14.52 -33.87 13.14
N LYS A 218 -15.35 -32.81 13.25
CA LYS A 218 -16.78 -32.96 13.51
C LYS A 218 -17.52 -33.56 12.31
N GLU A 219 -17.23 -33.08 11.11
CA GLU A 219 -17.82 -33.57 9.86
C GLU A 219 -17.46 -35.05 9.61
N ASN A 220 -16.18 -35.41 9.81
CA ASN A 220 -15.74 -36.81 9.71
C ASN A 220 -16.41 -37.73 10.75
N ARG A 221 -16.71 -37.23 11.96
CA ARG A 221 -17.46 -37.98 12.98
C ARG A 221 -18.93 -38.17 12.60
N GLU A 222 -19.55 -37.18 11.98
CA GLU A 222 -20.94 -37.28 11.51
C GLU A 222 -21.06 -38.26 10.33
N ILE A 223 -20.12 -38.21 9.38
CA ILE A 223 -20.04 -39.18 8.27
C ILE A 223 -19.81 -40.61 8.81
N ALA A 224 -18.92 -40.80 9.80
CA ALA A 224 -18.69 -42.10 10.42
C ALA A 224 -19.93 -42.66 11.14
N ARG A 225 -20.75 -41.79 11.77
CA ARG A 225 -22.03 -42.19 12.39
C ARG A 225 -23.06 -42.60 11.36
N LEU A 226 -23.13 -41.91 10.22
CA LEU A 226 -24.04 -42.26 9.13
C LEU A 226 -23.66 -43.59 8.48
N ALA A 227 -22.36 -43.84 8.27
CA ALA A 227 -21.86 -45.11 7.75
C ALA A 227 -22.08 -46.30 8.72
N GLN A 228 -22.04 -46.05 10.04
CA GLN A 228 -22.42 -47.07 11.04
C GLN A 228 -23.91 -47.39 11.06
N ASN A 229 -24.77 -46.43 10.74
CA ASN A 229 -26.21 -46.67 10.67
C ASN A 229 -26.64 -47.38 9.37
N GLU A 230 -25.88 -47.26 8.28
CA GLU A 230 -26.14 -47.97 7.02
C GLU A 230 -25.81 -49.47 7.08
N THR A 231 -24.92 -49.90 7.98
CA THR A 231 -24.52 -51.33 8.09
C THR A 231 -25.54 -52.22 8.81
N ILE A 232 -26.63 -51.66 9.34
CA ILE A 232 -27.69 -52.41 10.06
C ILE A 232 -28.76 -53.02 9.11
N TYR A 233 -28.76 -52.70 7.81
CA TYR A 233 -29.85 -53.08 6.88
C TYR A 233 -29.51 -54.16 5.83
N LEU A 234 -28.42 -54.91 5.98
CA LEU A 234 -28.04 -55.94 5.00
C LEU A 234 -28.05 -57.35 5.61
N GLU A 235 -29.25 -57.88 5.86
CA GLU A 235 -29.50 -59.33 5.87
C GLU A 235 -30.44 -59.70 4.71
N PRO A 236 -30.18 -60.77 3.94
CA PRO A 236 -30.95 -61.07 2.74
C PRO A 236 -32.19 -61.91 3.08
N GLU A 237 -33.38 -61.39 2.77
CA GLU A 237 -34.64 -62.08 2.99
C GLU A 237 -34.97 -63.04 1.82
N VAL A 238 -35.25 -64.30 2.16
CA VAL A 238 -35.64 -65.39 1.26
C VAL A 238 -37.11 -65.27 0.87
N VAL A 239 -37.38 -65.48 -0.43
CA VAL A 239 -38.67 -65.48 -1.12
C VAL A 239 -39.70 -66.42 -0.49
N THR A 240 -40.95 -65.99 -0.26
CA THR A 240 -42.19 -66.70 -0.68
C THR A 240 -43.52 -65.95 -0.43
N LYS A 241 -44.27 -65.74 -1.54
CA LYS A 241 -45.74 -65.82 -1.79
C LYS A 241 -46.77 -65.44 -0.69
N ALA A 242 -47.67 -64.49 -1.00
CA ALA A 242 -49.14 -64.69 -1.19
C ALA A 242 -49.96 -63.36 -1.16
N LYS A 243 -51.04 -63.30 -1.95
CA LYS A 243 -52.02 -62.18 -2.13
C LYS A 243 -53.14 -62.21 -1.03
N PRO A 244 -54.25 -61.43 -1.12
CA PRO A 244 -54.45 -59.98 -0.98
C PRO A 244 -55.64 -59.62 -0.01
N LYS A 245 -55.79 -58.33 0.38
CA LYS A 245 -57.00 -57.61 0.90
C LYS A 245 -56.52 -56.53 1.89
N SER A 246 -57.11 -55.35 2.10
CA SER A 246 -58.20 -54.59 1.47
C SER A 246 -58.16 -53.17 2.07
N LYS A 247 -58.41 -52.16 1.23
CA LYS A 247 -59.10 -50.89 1.49
C LYS A 247 -58.75 -50.09 2.79
N LYS A 248 -58.25 -48.87 2.60
CA LYS A 248 -59.10 -47.67 2.55
C LYS A 248 -58.35 -46.47 1.97
N ALA A 249 -59.03 -45.78 1.08
CA ALA A 249 -58.62 -44.55 0.44
C ALA A 249 -58.98 -43.34 1.32
N GLU A 250 -58.15 -42.30 1.31
CA GLU A 250 -58.63 -40.96 0.93
C GLU A 250 -57.48 -40.01 0.52
N LYS A 251 -57.53 -39.60 -0.76
CA LYS A 251 -57.44 -38.22 -1.30
C LYS A 251 -56.38 -37.28 -0.67
N LYS A 252 -55.45 -36.65 -1.40
CA LYS A 252 -55.51 -36.00 -2.72
C LYS A 252 -54.09 -35.91 -3.33
N ASN A 253 -54.01 -36.16 -4.63
CA ASN A 253 -52.94 -35.71 -5.54
C ASN A 253 -53.49 -34.50 -6.33
N PRO A 254 -52.75 -33.84 -7.23
CA PRO A 254 -51.31 -33.58 -7.31
C PRO A 254 -51.04 -32.08 -7.63
N LYS A 255 -49.77 -31.65 -7.77
CA LYS A 255 -49.24 -30.97 -8.98
C LYS A 255 -47.89 -30.27 -8.72
N SER A 256 -46.88 -30.79 -9.41
CA SER A 256 -45.82 -30.08 -10.13
C SER A 256 -45.73 -28.56 -9.90
N ARG A 257 -44.71 -28.12 -9.15
CA ARG A 257 -44.26 -26.72 -9.17
C ARG A 257 -43.38 -26.48 -10.39
N GLN A 258 -44.01 -25.91 -11.41
CA GLN A 258 -43.38 -25.16 -12.50
C GLN A 258 -42.47 -24.05 -11.95
N LYS A 259 -41.28 -23.91 -12.54
CA LYS A 259 -40.45 -22.71 -12.44
C LYS A 259 -41.21 -21.54 -13.09
N SER A 260 -41.57 -20.54 -12.30
CA SER A 260 -42.10 -19.26 -12.77
C SER A 260 -40.96 -18.30 -13.11
N LYS A 261 -41.10 -17.62 -14.26
CA LYS A 261 -40.22 -16.56 -14.77
C LYS A 261 -40.10 -15.40 -13.77
N PRO A 262 -38.94 -14.71 -13.69
CA PRO A 262 -38.79 -13.52 -12.86
C PRO A 262 -39.62 -12.35 -13.40
N ARG A 263 -40.19 -11.62 -12.44
CA ARG A 263 -41.11 -10.49 -12.56
C ARG A 263 -40.33 -9.21 -12.89
N VAL A 264 -40.78 -8.52 -13.94
CA VAL A 264 -40.34 -7.18 -14.32
C VAL A 264 -41.01 -6.17 -13.38
N GLU A 265 -40.22 -5.31 -12.75
CA GLU A 265 -40.73 -4.11 -12.06
C GLU A 265 -41.05 -3.02 -13.09
N PRO A 266 -42.12 -2.24 -12.88
CA PRO A 266 -42.64 -1.34 -13.89
C PRO A 266 -41.73 -0.14 -14.15
N THR A 267 -41.67 0.18 -15.44
CA THR A 267 -41.23 1.43 -16.04
C THR A 267 -41.79 2.63 -15.28
N TRP A 268 -40.90 3.56 -14.91
CA TRP A 268 -41.28 4.86 -14.42
C TRP A 268 -42.00 5.62 -15.55
N ASP A 269 -43.22 6.05 -15.26
CA ASP A 269 -44.09 6.76 -16.19
C ASP A 269 -43.50 8.12 -16.56
N GLY A 270 -43.36 8.33 -17.87
CA GLY A 270 -43.17 9.65 -18.45
C GLY A 270 -44.34 10.56 -18.10
N LYS A 271 -44.14 11.40 -17.09
CA LYS A 271 -44.71 12.74 -17.07
C LYS A 271 -43.58 13.74 -16.97
N ALA A 272 -43.33 14.37 -18.11
CA ALA A 272 -42.65 15.64 -18.20
C ALA A 272 -43.30 16.63 -17.21
N SER A 273 -42.63 16.90 -16.09
CA SER A 273 -42.83 18.16 -15.40
C SER A 273 -42.12 19.21 -16.23
N GLN A 274 -42.94 20.00 -16.92
CA GLN A 274 -42.57 21.25 -17.54
C GLN A 274 -41.82 22.10 -16.49
N VAL A 275 -40.50 22.22 -16.65
CA VAL A 275 -39.76 23.31 -16.03
C VAL A 275 -40.21 24.56 -16.79
N ALA A 276 -41.24 25.21 -16.26
CA ALA A 276 -41.60 26.55 -16.66
C ALA A 276 -40.37 27.43 -16.46
N ILE A 277 -39.94 28.07 -17.55
CA ILE A 277 -39.05 29.22 -17.51
C ILE A 277 -39.84 30.29 -16.76
N SER A 278 -39.63 30.37 -15.46
CA SER A 278 -40.02 31.54 -14.67
C SER A 278 -38.88 32.54 -14.73
N GLU A 279 -39.22 33.76 -15.14
CA GLU A 279 -38.45 34.99 -14.97
C GLU A 279 -37.73 35.05 -13.61
N PRO A 280 -36.62 35.81 -13.49
CA PRO A 280 -35.86 35.93 -12.26
C PRO A 280 -36.75 36.57 -11.19
N LYS A 281 -37.41 35.73 -10.39
CA LYS A 281 -37.95 36.13 -9.09
C LYS A 281 -36.75 36.57 -8.29
N GLN A 282 -36.64 37.88 -8.12
CA GLN A 282 -35.77 38.54 -7.16
C GLN A 282 -35.77 37.68 -5.90
N ILE A 283 -34.61 37.09 -5.60
CA ILE A 283 -34.38 36.38 -4.35
C ILE A 283 -34.70 37.42 -3.27
N PRO A 284 -35.74 37.20 -2.45
CA PRO A 284 -35.91 38.04 -1.28
C PRO A 284 -34.62 37.88 -0.48
N LEU A 285 -33.94 38.98 -0.17
CA LEU A 285 -32.90 39.04 0.86
C LEU A 285 -33.53 38.57 2.18
N LEU A 286 -33.68 37.25 2.34
CA LEU A 286 -34.24 36.63 3.51
C LEU A 286 -33.09 36.04 4.30
N SER A 287 -32.65 36.84 5.25
CA SER A 287 -32.08 36.41 6.52
C SER A 287 -30.93 35.41 6.41
N LEU A 288 -29.77 35.89 5.97
CA LEU A 288 -28.51 35.41 6.55
C LEU A 288 -28.63 35.59 8.07
N LYS A 289 -29.09 34.56 8.79
CA LYS A 289 -28.74 34.41 10.19
C LYS A 289 -27.24 34.21 10.17
N GLN A 290 -26.49 35.31 10.17
CA GLN A 290 -25.14 35.33 10.72
C GLN A 290 -25.30 34.81 12.14
N GLN A 291 -25.11 33.50 12.31
CA GLN A 291 -24.80 32.96 13.62
C GLN A 291 -23.55 33.72 14.06
N ALA A 292 -23.68 34.48 15.14
CA ALA A 292 -22.61 35.34 15.62
C ALA A 292 -21.32 34.52 15.77
N GLY A 293 -20.34 34.74 14.89
CA GLY A 293 -19.04 34.06 14.93
C GLY A 293 -18.64 33.26 13.68
N LEU A 294 -19.55 32.90 12.77
CA LEU A 294 -19.20 32.17 11.53
C LEU A 294 -18.96 33.11 10.32
N PRO A 295 -18.01 32.79 9.42
CA PRO A 295 -17.73 33.59 8.22
C PRO A 295 -18.86 33.51 7.18
N SER A 296 -19.08 34.59 6.41
CA SER A 296 -20.03 34.58 5.27
C SER A 296 -19.44 33.85 4.07
N LEU A 297 -20.28 33.10 3.35
CA LEU A 297 -19.90 32.44 2.08
C LEU A 297 -19.48 33.45 0.99
N ASP A 298 -19.85 34.73 1.13
CA ASP A 298 -19.46 35.81 0.20
C ASP A 298 -17.94 36.05 0.16
N LEU A 299 -17.18 35.53 1.13
CA LEU A 299 -15.72 35.55 1.11
C LEU A 299 -15.13 34.57 0.09
N LEU A 300 -15.92 33.62 -0.41
CA LEU A 300 -15.51 32.64 -1.41
C LEU A 300 -15.91 33.11 -2.81
N GLU A 301 -15.08 32.76 -3.79
CA GLU A 301 -15.42 33.02 -5.20
C GLU A 301 -16.70 32.26 -5.59
N PRO A 302 -17.66 32.91 -6.27
CA PRO A 302 -18.89 32.24 -6.70
C PRO A 302 -18.61 31.14 -7.74
N PRO A 303 -19.53 30.17 -7.90
CA PRO A 303 -19.40 29.15 -8.94
C PRO A 303 -19.36 29.78 -10.33
N GLU A 304 -18.51 29.24 -11.20
CA GLU A 304 -18.52 29.62 -12.60
C GLU A 304 -19.81 29.11 -13.27
N PRO A 305 -20.42 29.87 -14.20
CA PRO A 305 -21.59 29.41 -14.93
C PRO A 305 -21.27 28.08 -15.62
N SER A 306 -22.18 27.11 -15.48
CA SER A 306 -22.01 25.77 -16.01
C SER A 306 -21.69 25.82 -17.51
N GLN A 307 -20.43 25.60 -17.87
CA GLN A 307 -20.05 25.40 -19.27
C GLN A 307 -20.77 24.15 -19.75
N GLU A 308 -21.37 24.21 -20.95
CA GLU A 308 -22.11 23.08 -21.52
C GLU A 308 -21.24 21.82 -21.49
N ILE A 309 -21.72 20.87 -20.70
CA ILE A 309 -21.26 19.51 -20.65
C ILE A 309 -21.46 18.94 -22.07
N ARG A 310 -20.43 18.29 -22.66
CA ARG A 310 -20.35 17.82 -24.06
C ARG A 310 -21.72 17.60 -24.74
N SER A 311 -21.89 18.17 -25.94
CA SER A 311 -23.11 17.93 -26.73
C SER A 311 -23.34 16.44 -27.02
N ASP A 312 -24.61 16.03 -27.13
CA ASP A 312 -24.97 14.62 -27.37
C ASP A 312 -24.26 14.04 -28.60
N LYS A 313 -24.10 14.84 -29.66
CA LYS A 313 -23.34 14.45 -30.85
C LYS A 313 -21.89 14.12 -30.55
N ALA A 314 -21.22 14.92 -29.72
CA ALA A 314 -19.84 14.69 -29.33
C ALA A 314 -19.69 13.42 -28.46
N LEU A 315 -20.69 13.09 -27.65
CA LEU A 315 -20.73 11.85 -26.86
C LEU A 315 -20.92 10.62 -27.75
N GLU A 316 -21.78 10.68 -28.76
CA GLU A 316 -21.94 9.62 -29.76
C GLU A 316 -20.65 9.39 -30.56
N GLU A 317 -20.01 10.46 -31.01
CA GLU A 317 -18.72 10.37 -31.73
C GLU A 317 -17.64 9.73 -30.86
N LEU A 318 -17.51 10.17 -29.60
CA LEU A 318 -16.57 9.59 -28.65
C LEU A 318 -16.85 8.10 -28.42
N SER A 319 -18.12 7.73 -28.30
CA SER A 319 -18.55 6.33 -28.10
C SER A 319 -18.10 5.45 -29.28
N ARG A 320 -18.38 5.89 -30.52
CA ARG A 320 -17.96 5.17 -31.73
C ARG A 320 -16.44 5.06 -31.87
N VAL A 321 -15.72 6.12 -31.51
CA VAL A 321 -14.24 6.10 -31.52
C VAL A 321 -13.71 5.06 -30.53
N ILE A 322 -14.30 4.96 -29.34
CA ILE A 322 -13.85 4.01 -28.33
C ILE A 322 -14.16 2.57 -28.72
N GLU A 323 -15.35 2.28 -29.24
CA GLU A 323 -15.71 0.96 -29.77
C GLU A 323 -14.74 0.54 -30.87
N SER A 324 -14.49 1.43 -31.85
CA SER A 324 -13.54 1.17 -32.93
C SER A 324 -12.11 0.93 -32.41
N LYS A 325 -11.67 1.69 -31.40
CA LYS A 325 -10.32 1.54 -30.87
C LYS A 325 -10.13 0.31 -30.01
N LEU A 326 -11.12 -0.08 -29.23
CA LEU A 326 -11.08 -1.33 -28.49
C LEU A 326 -11.12 -2.54 -29.43
N LEU A 327 -11.88 -2.43 -30.53
CA LEU A 327 -11.89 -3.44 -31.59
C LEU A 327 -10.51 -3.59 -32.26
N ASP A 328 -9.79 -2.50 -32.53
CA ASP A 328 -8.41 -2.53 -33.05
C ASP A 328 -7.46 -3.33 -32.13
N PHE A 329 -7.71 -3.37 -30.81
CA PHE A 329 -6.96 -4.16 -29.83
C PHE A 329 -7.52 -5.58 -29.62
N GLY A 330 -8.49 -5.99 -30.44
CA GLY A 330 -9.16 -7.29 -30.39
C GLY A 330 -10.09 -7.45 -29.19
N VAL A 331 -10.65 -6.35 -28.68
CA VAL A 331 -11.62 -6.32 -27.58
C VAL A 331 -12.93 -5.73 -28.08
N GLU A 332 -13.93 -6.59 -28.27
CA GLU A 332 -15.27 -6.18 -28.70
C GLU A 332 -16.13 -5.75 -27.49
N VAL A 333 -16.63 -4.52 -27.54
CA VAL A 333 -17.51 -3.91 -26.54
C VAL A 333 -18.57 -3.05 -27.22
N ASP A 334 -19.73 -2.91 -26.58
CA ASP A 334 -20.78 -1.97 -26.96
C ASP A 334 -20.91 -0.87 -25.90
N VAL A 335 -21.01 0.40 -26.29
CA VAL A 335 -21.27 1.50 -25.36
C VAL A 335 -22.78 1.62 -25.12
N VAL A 336 -23.23 1.31 -23.91
CA VAL A 336 -24.66 1.30 -23.54
C VAL A 336 -25.14 2.65 -23.04
N ALA A 337 -24.26 3.42 -22.38
CA ALA A 337 -24.61 4.73 -21.85
C ALA A 337 -23.37 5.63 -21.72
N ALA A 338 -23.58 6.95 -21.81
CA ALA A 338 -22.58 7.97 -21.56
C ALA A 338 -23.10 8.95 -20.50
N HIS A 339 -22.35 9.11 -19.41
CA HIS A 339 -22.67 10.03 -18.32
C HIS A 339 -21.59 11.10 -18.25
N PRO A 340 -21.85 12.29 -18.80
CA PRO A 340 -20.86 13.34 -18.78
C PRO A 340 -20.87 14.07 -17.43
N GLY A 341 -19.68 14.32 -16.89
CA GLY A 341 -19.48 15.00 -15.60
C GLY A 341 -18.63 16.26 -15.73
N PRO A 342 -18.27 16.92 -14.61
CA PRO A 342 -17.52 18.18 -14.64
C PRO A 342 -16.08 18.05 -15.16
N VAL A 343 -15.40 16.95 -14.81
CA VAL A 343 -13.97 16.73 -15.12
C VAL A 343 -13.76 15.58 -16.11
N ILE A 344 -14.62 14.57 -16.03
CA ILE A 344 -14.55 13.34 -16.82
C ILE A 344 -15.94 12.99 -17.35
N THR A 345 -15.97 12.20 -18.41
CA THR A 345 -17.17 11.52 -18.93
C THR A 345 -17.02 10.03 -18.63
N GLN A 346 -18.03 9.42 -17.99
CA GLN A 346 -18.05 7.99 -17.73
C GLN A 346 -18.89 7.28 -18.79
N LEU A 347 -18.30 6.35 -19.51
CA LEU A 347 -18.95 5.51 -20.51
C LEU A 347 -19.19 4.12 -19.91
N GLU A 348 -20.39 3.58 -20.08
CA GLU A 348 -20.74 2.23 -19.67
C GLU A 348 -20.56 1.28 -20.86
N LEU A 349 -19.54 0.44 -20.79
CA LEU A 349 -19.18 -0.53 -21.81
C LEU A 349 -19.78 -1.89 -21.44
N GLN A 350 -20.49 -2.53 -22.35
CA GLN A 350 -20.93 -3.90 -22.26
C GLN A 350 -19.97 -4.77 -23.08
N PRO A 351 -19.04 -5.52 -22.45
CA PRO A 351 -18.18 -6.44 -23.18
C PRO A 351 -18.99 -7.61 -23.75
N LEU A 352 -18.57 -8.12 -24.90
CA LEU A 352 -19.14 -9.36 -25.43
C LEU A 352 -18.82 -10.57 -24.52
N PRO A 353 -19.65 -11.63 -24.56
CA PRO A 353 -19.43 -12.84 -23.77
C PRO A 353 -18.02 -13.40 -23.95
N GLY A 354 -17.32 -13.63 -22.85
CA GLY A 354 -15.95 -14.17 -22.84
C GLY A 354 -14.85 -13.12 -22.76
N VAL A 355 -15.15 -11.83 -22.95
CA VAL A 355 -14.19 -10.74 -22.71
C VAL A 355 -14.07 -10.48 -21.21
N LYS A 356 -12.86 -10.63 -20.66
CA LYS A 356 -12.56 -10.31 -19.25
C LYS A 356 -12.34 -8.81 -19.08
N ALA A 357 -12.92 -8.21 -18.03
CA ALA A 357 -12.73 -6.79 -17.70
C ALA A 357 -11.25 -6.40 -17.55
N SER A 358 -10.43 -7.29 -16.97
CA SER A 358 -8.98 -7.06 -16.81
C SER A 358 -8.23 -6.86 -18.13
N ARG A 359 -8.76 -7.36 -19.25
CA ARG A 359 -8.17 -7.11 -20.57
C ARG A 359 -8.32 -5.64 -20.99
N ILE A 360 -9.45 -5.02 -20.66
CA ILE A 360 -9.69 -3.59 -20.88
C ILE A 360 -8.80 -2.76 -19.95
N THR A 361 -8.68 -3.16 -18.67
CA THR A 361 -7.80 -2.52 -17.69
C THR A 361 -6.35 -2.48 -18.17
N ASN A 362 -5.83 -3.59 -18.72
CA ASN A 362 -4.46 -3.67 -19.24
C ASN A 362 -4.22 -2.80 -20.48
N LEU A 363 -5.27 -2.46 -21.24
CA LEU A 363 -5.20 -1.63 -22.43
C LEU A 363 -5.40 -0.14 -22.13
N ALA A 364 -5.69 0.26 -20.89
CA ALA A 364 -6.08 1.62 -20.54
C ALA A 364 -5.09 2.69 -21.04
N GLN A 365 -3.78 2.42 -20.95
CA GLN A 365 -2.75 3.37 -21.35
C GLN A 365 -2.59 3.48 -22.87
N ASP A 366 -2.75 2.36 -23.59
CA ASP A 366 -2.75 2.34 -25.04
C ASP A 366 -4.02 2.97 -25.62
N LEU A 367 -5.16 2.71 -24.99
CA LEU A 367 -6.44 3.33 -25.33
C LEU A 367 -6.35 4.85 -25.14
N ALA A 368 -5.86 5.32 -23.99
CA ALA A 368 -5.66 6.75 -23.72
C ALA A 368 -4.83 7.44 -24.80
N ARG A 369 -3.72 6.81 -25.20
CA ARG A 369 -2.86 7.28 -26.29
C ARG A 369 -3.59 7.31 -27.64
N SER A 370 -4.41 6.30 -27.93
CA SER A 370 -5.12 6.19 -29.20
C SER A 370 -6.23 7.23 -29.40
N ILE A 371 -6.86 7.68 -28.31
CA ILE A 371 -7.90 8.71 -28.31
C ILE A 371 -7.35 10.11 -27.95
N SER A 372 -6.02 10.27 -27.89
CA SER A 372 -5.35 11.51 -27.52
C SER A 372 -5.74 12.07 -26.14
N ALA A 373 -6.16 11.21 -25.21
CA ALA A 373 -6.46 11.58 -23.83
C ALA A 373 -5.19 11.50 -22.95
N ARG A 374 -5.10 12.36 -21.93
CA ARG A 374 -3.98 12.36 -20.96
C ARG A 374 -3.87 11.03 -20.20
N SER A 375 -5.02 10.45 -19.84
CA SER A 375 -5.15 9.20 -19.10
C SER A 375 -6.61 8.76 -19.19
N VAL A 376 -6.86 7.46 -19.10
CA VAL A 376 -8.20 6.88 -19.00
C VAL A 376 -8.22 5.95 -17.78
N ARG A 377 -9.33 5.93 -17.04
CA ARG A 377 -9.50 5.04 -15.89
C ARG A 377 -10.59 4.02 -16.18
N VAL A 378 -10.30 2.75 -15.87
CA VAL A 378 -11.24 1.64 -16.04
C VAL A 378 -11.80 1.28 -14.67
N VAL A 379 -13.13 1.22 -14.57
CA VAL A 379 -13.88 0.76 -13.41
C VAL A 379 -14.43 -0.62 -13.73
N GLU A 380 -13.80 -1.67 -13.22
CA GLU A 380 -14.12 -3.05 -13.62
C GLU A 380 -15.54 -3.48 -13.28
N VAL A 381 -16.12 -2.95 -12.20
CA VAL A 381 -17.46 -3.29 -11.73
C VAL A 381 -18.21 -2.02 -11.36
N ILE A 382 -19.34 -1.79 -12.02
CA ILE A 382 -20.32 -0.78 -11.62
C ILE A 382 -21.41 -1.47 -10.78
N PRO A 383 -21.62 -1.06 -9.51
CA PRO A 383 -22.63 -1.67 -8.65
C PRO A 383 -24.02 -1.68 -9.30
N GLY A 384 -24.66 -2.86 -9.32
CA GLY A 384 -26.00 -3.05 -9.87
C GLY A 384 -26.07 -3.17 -11.40
N LYS A 385 -24.94 -3.17 -12.13
CA LYS A 385 -24.90 -3.32 -13.59
C LYS A 385 -23.85 -4.35 -14.03
N SER A 386 -24.05 -4.97 -15.20
CA SER A 386 -23.12 -5.92 -15.84
C SER A 386 -22.11 -5.24 -16.78
N VAL A 387 -21.93 -3.94 -16.64
CA VAL A 387 -21.12 -3.08 -17.53
C VAL A 387 -19.82 -2.66 -16.84
N VAL A 388 -18.80 -2.44 -17.66
CA VAL A 388 -17.50 -1.89 -17.27
C VAL A 388 -17.53 -0.38 -17.48
N GLY A 389 -17.06 0.40 -16.51
CA GLY A 389 -16.98 1.85 -16.62
C GLY A 389 -15.67 2.29 -17.27
N LEU A 390 -15.73 3.21 -18.23
CA LEU A 390 -14.58 3.87 -18.82
C LEU A 390 -14.66 5.37 -18.59
N GLU A 391 -13.75 5.90 -17.78
CA GLU A 391 -13.68 7.31 -17.40
C GLU A 391 -12.67 8.03 -18.29
N VAL A 392 -13.19 8.89 -19.18
CA VAL A 392 -12.40 9.66 -20.14
C VAL A 392 -12.41 11.14 -19.75
N PRO A 393 -11.25 11.81 -19.64
CA PRO A 393 -11.21 13.24 -19.38
C PRO A 393 -11.99 14.08 -20.38
N ASN A 394 -12.61 15.14 -19.88
CA ASN A 394 -13.18 16.17 -20.73
C ASN A 394 -12.08 17.07 -21.27
N ASP A 395 -12.29 17.61 -22.48
CA ASP A 395 -11.38 18.57 -23.10
C ASP A 395 -11.35 19.88 -22.31
N ASN A 396 -12.55 20.35 -21.92
CA ASN A 396 -12.73 21.46 -21.00
C ASN A 396 -13.17 20.92 -19.64
N ARG A 397 -12.29 21.03 -18.63
CA ARG A 397 -12.59 20.60 -17.26
C ARG A 397 -13.17 21.78 -16.49
N ALA A 398 -14.34 21.61 -15.91
CA ALA A 398 -14.93 22.62 -15.04
C ALA A 398 -14.19 22.66 -13.68
N VAL A 399 -13.90 23.86 -13.19
CA VAL A 399 -13.34 24.06 -11.86
C VAL A 399 -14.46 23.92 -10.83
N VAL A 400 -14.31 22.98 -9.89
CA VAL A 400 -15.23 22.83 -8.75
C VAL A 400 -14.83 23.84 -7.68
N ARG A 401 -15.68 24.85 -7.44
CA ARG A 401 -15.44 25.89 -6.43
C ARG A 401 -15.90 25.42 -5.06
N LEU A 402 -15.19 25.83 -4.00
CA LEU A 402 -15.56 25.48 -2.62
C LEU A 402 -16.93 26.04 -2.24
N SER A 403 -17.24 27.27 -2.68
CA SER A 403 -18.54 27.93 -2.47
C SER A 403 -19.70 27.06 -2.93
N GLU A 404 -19.55 26.35 -4.05
CA GLU A 404 -20.57 25.47 -4.62
C GLU A 404 -20.84 24.24 -3.76
N VAL A 405 -19.81 23.71 -3.10
CA VAL A 405 -19.93 22.54 -2.22
C VAL A 405 -20.52 22.97 -0.88
N LEU A 406 -20.07 24.08 -0.33
CA LEU A 406 -20.53 24.58 0.97
C LEU A 406 -21.96 25.17 0.92
N SER A 407 -22.40 25.67 -0.24
CA SER A 407 -23.79 26.13 -0.44
C SER A 407 -24.77 24.99 -0.73
N SER A 408 -24.29 23.74 -0.85
CA SER A 408 -25.16 22.59 -1.13
C SER A 408 -26.03 22.22 0.07
N GLU A 409 -27.26 21.75 -0.21
CA GLU A 409 -28.17 21.24 0.82
C GLU A 409 -27.53 20.09 1.63
N GLN A 410 -26.67 19.29 1.00
CA GLN A 410 -25.97 18.18 1.64
C GLN A 410 -25.00 18.67 2.73
N PHE A 411 -24.30 19.77 2.48
CA PHE A 411 -23.42 20.38 3.47
C PHE A 411 -24.22 21.06 4.56
N ASP A 412 -25.29 21.78 4.20
CA ASP A 412 -26.14 22.48 5.16
C ASP A 412 -26.82 21.50 6.14
N HIS A 413 -27.40 20.41 5.63
CA HIS A 413 -28.06 19.37 6.43
C HIS A 413 -27.13 18.56 7.33
N THR A 414 -25.82 18.53 7.06
CA THR A 414 -24.88 17.82 7.92
C THR A 414 -24.68 18.61 9.22
N THR A 415 -25.11 18.06 10.36
CA THR A 415 -25.05 18.76 11.66
C THR A 415 -23.69 18.64 12.36
N SER A 416 -22.79 17.79 11.87
CA SER A 416 -21.48 17.57 12.49
C SER A 416 -20.61 18.84 12.36
N PRO A 417 -19.94 19.29 13.45
CA PRO A 417 -18.97 20.38 13.37
C PRO A 417 -17.72 20.00 12.57
N LEU A 418 -17.51 18.71 12.33
CA LEU A 418 -16.39 18.17 11.54
C LEU A 418 -16.82 17.73 10.14
N ALA A 419 -17.84 18.38 9.59
CA ALA A 419 -18.27 18.18 8.20
C ALA A 419 -17.19 18.71 7.23
N LEU A 420 -16.86 17.89 6.24
CA LEU A 420 -15.84 18.16 5.23
C LEU A 420 -16.48 18.17 3.83
N GLY A 421 -16.44 19.31 3.14
CA GLY A 421 -16.80 19.41 1.73
C GLY A 421 -15.64 18.92 0.86
N LEU A 422 -15.76 17.71 0.31
CA LEU A 422 -14.67 17.07 -0.45
C LEU A 422 -14.62 17.53 -1.92
N GLY A 423 -15.74 18.00 -2.47
CA GLY A 423 -15.83 18.37 -3.86
C GLY A 423 -17.13 17.86 -4.48
N LYS A 424 -17.04 17.43 -5.73
CA LYS A 424 -18.12 16.80 -6.48
C LYS A 424 -17.72 15.41 -6.96
N ASP A 425 -18.68 14.53 -7.10
CA ASP A 425 -18.48 13.22 -7.70
C ASP A 425 -18.35 13.31 -9.24
N ILE A 426 -18.21 12.15 -9.88
CA ILE A 426 -18.08 12.02 -11.33
C ILE A 426 -19.32 12.48 -12.10
N ARG A 427 -20.47 12.64 -11.43
CA ARG A 427 -21.74 13.14 -11.99
C ARG A 427 -22.00 14.60 -11.64
N GLY A 428 -21.09 15.24 -10.90
CA GLY A 428 -21.20 16.63 -10.48
C GLY A 428 -22.06 16.85 -9.24
N GLN A 429 -22.46 15.80 -8.53
CA GLN A 429 -23.17 15.92 -7.26
C GLN A 429 -22.18 16.26 -6.14
N PRO A 430 -22.49 17.20 -5.23
CA PRO A 430 -21.59 17.52 -4.13
C PRO A 430 -21.38 16.32 -3.21
N VAL A 431 -20.17 16.23 -2.66
CA VAL A 431 -19.75 15.14 -1.77
C VAL A 431 -19.30 15.76 -0.46
N VAL A 432 -20.05 15.46 0.58
CA VAL A 432 -19.80 15.88 1.95
C VAL A 432 -19.55 14.64 2.80
N ALA A 433 -18.52 14.69 3.63
CA ALA A 433 -18.19 13.62 4.53
C ALA A 433 -18.07 14.14 5.97
N ASP A 434 -18.22 13.26 6.95
CA ASP A 434 -18.15 13.62 8.36
C ASP A 434 -16.93 12.95 8.99
N LEU A 435 -15.97 13.76 9.44
CA LEU A 435 -14.75 13.26 10.07
C LEU A 435 -15.04 12.57 11.41
N ALA A 436 -16.14 12.89 12.10
CA ALA A 436 -16.50 12.16 13.32
C ALA A 436 -16.88 10.70 13.04
N ARG A 437 -17.44 10.42 11.85
CA ARG A 437 -17.76 9.06 11.37
C ARG A 437 -16.57 8.36 10.72
N MET A 438 -15.56 9.11 10.31
CA MET A 438 -14.27 8.65 9.81
C MET A 438 -13.18 9.12 10.78
N PRO A 439 -13.08 8.53 11.98
CA PRO A 439 -12.41 9.15 13.13
C PRO A 439 -10.97 9.57 12.86
N HIS A 440 -10.33 8.94 11.87
CA HIS A 440 -9.06 9.37 11.31
C HIS A 440 -9.11 9.32 9.76
N LEU A 441 -8.43 10.27 9.11
CA LEU A 441 -8.31 10.35 7.66
C LEU A 441 -6.84 10.41 7.25
N LEU A 442 -6.42 9.56 6.32
CA LEU A 442 -5.10 9.60 5.70
C LEU A 442 -5.21 10.27 4.31
N VAL A 443 -4.43 11.33 4.09
CA VAL A 443 -4.38 12.03 2.80
C VAL A 443 -2.97 11.93 2.22
N ALA A 444 -2.83 11.30 1.05
CA ALA A 444 -1.57 11.14 0.34
C ALA A 444 -1.69 11.61 -1.11
N GLY A 445 -0.61 12.18 -1.66
CA GLY A 445 -0.57 12.65 -3.04
C GLY A 445 0.79 13.23 -3.40
N THR A 446 1.18 13.13 -4.68
CA THR A 446 2.41 13.72 -5.21
C THR A 446 2.32 15.25 -5.27
N THR A 447 3.44 15.94 -5.40
CA THR A 447 3.44 17.41 -5.59
C THR A 447 2.62 17.79 -6.81
N GLY A 448 1.76 18.81 -6.67
CA GLY A 448 0.84 19.25 -7.73
C GLY A 448 -0.41 18.39 -7.94
N SER A 449 -0.63 17.35 -7.13
CA SER A 449 -1.86 16.54 -7.19
C SER A 449 -3.10 17.22 -6.58
N GLY A 450 -2.90 18.29 -5.82
CA GLY A 450 -3.98 19.02 -5.13
C GLY A 450 -4.08 18.75 -3.63
N LYS A 451 -3.16 17.98 -3.02
CA LYS A 451 -3.17 17.66 -1.57
C LYS A 451 -3.34 18.90 -0.67
N SER A 452 -2.51 19.94 -0.86
CA SER A 452 -2.57 21.14 -0.02
C SER A 452 -3.88 21.91 -0.20
N VAL A 453 -4.43 21.95 -1.42
CA VAL A 453 -5.73 22.58 -1.70
C VAL A 453 -6.86 21.81 -1.03
N ALA A 454 -6.81 20.47 -1.08
CA ALA A 454 -7.80 19.61 -0.42
C ALA A 454 -7.76 19.77 1.11
N LEU A 455 -6.57 19.85 1.72
CA LEU A 455 -6.43 20.12 3.16
C LEU A 455 -7.01 21.49 3.54
N ASN A 456 -6.73 22.52 2.74
CA ASN A 456 -7.32 23.84 2.97
C ASN A 456 -8.85 23.82 2.84
N ALA A 457 -9.40 23.08 1.87
CA ALA A 457 -10.85 22.90 1.73
C ALA A 457 -11.46 22.18 2.95
N MET A 458 -10.78 21.16 3.49
CA MET A 458 -11.21 20.47 4.71
C MET A 458 -11.19 21.39 5.94
N ILE A 459 -10.11 22.15 6.14
CA ILE A 459 -9.99 23.12 7.23
C ILE A 459 -11.07 24.20 7.10
N LEU A 460 -11.24 24.77 5.91
CA LEU A 460 -12.28 25.77 5.65
C LEU A 460 -13.67 25.21 5.91
N SER A 461 -13.94 23.95 5.54
CA SER A 461 -15.24 23.31 5.82
C SER A 461 -15.56 23.33 7.32
N ILE A 462 -14.58 23.04 8.18
CA ILE A 462 -14.73 23.12 9.64
C ILE A 462 -14.95 24.58 10.07
N LEU A 463 -14.17 25.53 9.55
CA LEU A 463 -14.29 26.95 9.91
C LEU A 463 -15.63 27.59 9.49
N TYR A 464 -16.28 27.08 8.44
CA TYR A 464 -17.61 27.51 8.01
C TYR A 464 -18.76 26.83 8.78
N LYS A 465 -18.45 25.86 9.65
CA LYS A 465 -19.46 25.03 10.34
C LYS A 465 -19.35 25.05 11.85
N ALA A 466 -18.16 25.27 12.41
CA ALA A 466 -17.86 25.10 13.83
C ALA A 466 -17.29 26.37 14.45
N LEU A 467 -17.75 26.72 15.65
CA LEU A 467 -17.13 27.74 16.48
C LEU A 467 -15.89 27.16 17.20
N PRO A 468 -14.99 28.00 17.75
CA PRO A 468 -13.82 27.52 18.51
C PRO A 468 -14.15 26.67 19.74
N GLU A 469 -15.38 26.75 20.24
CA GLU A 469 -15.90 25.90 21.32
C GLU A 469 -16.32 24.49 20.84
N ASP A 470 -16.68 24.35 19.56
CA ASP A 470 -17.10 23.08 18.95
C ASP A 470 -15.92 22.30 18.39
N ALA A 471 -14.92 23.00 17.81
CA ALA A 471 -13.76 22.37 17.18
C ALA A 471 -12.47 23.16 17.45
N ARG A 472 -11.41 22.43 17.86
CA ARG A 472 -10.05 22.94 18.04
C ARG A 472 -9.11 22.22 17.09
N LEU A 473 -8.19 22.97 16.49
CA LEU A 473 -7.22 22.45 15.53
C LEU A 473 -5.80 22.54 16.11
N ILE A 474 -5.01 21.49 15.89
CA ILE A 474 -3.55 21.51 16.07
C ILE A 474 -2.96 21.33 14.68
N LEU A 475 -2.28 22.37 14.18
CA LEU A 475 -1.65 22.36 12.87
C LEU A 475 -0.16 22.12 13.04
N ILE A 476 0.38 21.15 12.30
CA ILE A 476 1.79 20.80 12.24
C ILE A 476 2.17 20.91 10.77
N ASP A 477 3.04 21.87 10.44
CA ASP A 477 3.58 22.09 9.08
C ASP A 477 5.06 21.73 9.06
#